data_AF-A0A4Y2IXU8-F1
#
_entry.id   AF-A0A4Y2IXU8-F1
#
_cell.length_a   1.000
_cell.length_b   1.000
_cell.length_c   1.000
_cell.angle_alpha   90.00
_cell.angle_beta   90.00
_cell.angle_gamma   90.00
#
_symmetry.space_group_name_H-M   'P 1'
#
loop_
_entity.id
_entity.type
_entity.pdbx_description
1 polymer ?
#
loop_
_entity_poly.entity_id
_entity_poly.type
_entity_poly.pdbx_seq_one_letter_code
_entity_poly.pdbx_strand_id
1 'polypeptide(L)'
;MLLHEVKGPKSFEDLRTINGVICETVRDTCYKRGLLDNDNQWEATLAEAVVCQSTKHFRDLFCILLKTCNVGNPSELWNKFKDDLAEDFKHQAEL
;
A
#
# COMPACT_ATOMS: atom_id res chain seq x y z
N MET A 1 -13.16 -7.32 1.33
CA MET A 1 -14.55 -7.71 1.06
C MET A 1 -15.41 -7.22 2.23
N LEU A 2 -16.21 -6.14 2.09
CA LEU A 2 -16.94 -5.55 3.24
C LEU A 2 -18.33 -6.15 3.48
N LEU A 3 -18.98 -6.64 2.43
CA LEU A 3 -20.35 -7.18 2.48
C LEU A 3 -20.49 -8.38 3.42
N HIS A 4 -19.42 -9.15 3.59
CA HIS A 4 -19.41 -10.34 4.45
C HIS A 4 -19.08 -10.00 5.91
N GLU A 5 -18.52 -8.80 6.14
CA GLU A 5 -18.01 -8.35 7.44
C GLU A 5 -19.02 -7.45 8.18
N VAL A 6 -19.76 -6.63 7.43
CA VAL A 6 -20.75 -5.71 8.00
C VAL A 6 -22.10 -6.41 8.08
N LYS A 7 -22.65 -6.54 9.29
CA LYS A 7 -23.95 -7.19 9.51
C LYS A 7 -25.10 -6.22 9.22
N GLY A 8 -25.98 -6.60 8.29
CA GLY A 8 -27.21 -5.87 7.98
C GLY A 8 -27.04 -4.43 7.48
N PRO A 9 -26.07 -4.12 6.60
CA PRO A 9 -25.92 -2.78 6.05
C PRO A 9 -27.18 -2.41 5.27
N LYS A 10 -27.74 -1.23 5.55
CA LYS A 10 -28.88 -0.64 4.85
C LYS A 10 -28.46 0.38 3.80
N SER A 11 -27.19 0.79 3.82
CA SER A 11 -26.61 1.75 2.90
C SER A 11 -25.13 1.45 2.61
N PHE A 12 -24.57 2.12 1.61
CA PHE A 12 -23.13 2.08 1.35
C PHE A 12 -22.31 2.81 2.42
N GLU A 13 -22.90 3.79 3.11
CA GLU A 13 -22.29 4.45 4.27
C GLU A 13 -22.17 3.48 5.44
N ASP A 14 -23.18 2.63 5.65
CA ASP A 14 -23.14 1.60 6.70
C ASP A 14 -21.97 0.64 6.46
N LEU A 15 -21.70 0.29 5.19
CA LEU A 15 -20.55 -0.54 4.83
C LEU A 15 -19.21 0.13 5.20
N ARG A 16 -19.15 1.46 5.13
CA ARG A 16 -17.95 2.27 5.40
C ARG A 16 -17.87 2.77 6.83
N THR A 17 -18.83 2.43 7.68
CA THR A 17 -18.88 2.88 9.07
C THR A 17 -18.17 1.89 10.00
N ILE A 18 -17.27 2.42 10.83
CA ILE A 18 -16.57 1.68 11.89
C ILE A 18 -16.74 2.49 13.18
N ASN A 19 -17.34 1.88 14.21
CA ASN A 19 -17.57 2.51 15.52
C ASN A 19 -18.24 3.90 15.43
N GLY A 20 -19.19 4.08 14.50
CA GLY A 20 -19.91 5.33 14.29
C GLY A 20 -19.19 6.37 13.43
N VAL A 21 -17.99 6.10 12.94
CA VAL A 21 -17.23 6.99 12.05
C VAL A 21 -17.25 6.44 10.63
N ILE A 22 -17.62 7.29 9.67
CA ILE A 22 -17.60 6.96 8.24
C ILE A 22 -16.17 7.13 7.71
N CYS A 23 -15.60 6.05 7.17
CA CYS A 23 -14.28 6.09 6.53
C CYS A 23 -14.38 6.71 5.13
N GLU A 24 -13.35 7.43 4.66
CA GLU A 24 -13.37 8.17 3.38
C GLU A 24 -13.50 7.27 2.15
N THR A 25 -12.99 6.05 2.22
CA THR A 25 -13.08 5.09 1.11
C THR A 25 -13.40 3.68 1.61
N VAL A 26 -13.93 2.85 0.72
CA VAL A 26 -14.11 1.40 0.95
C VAL A 26 -12.78 0.73 1.29
N ARG A 27 -11.68 1.18 0.67
CA ARG A 27 -10.34 0.65 0.92
C ARG A 27 -9.87 0.99 2.33
N ASP A 28 -10.00 2.24 2.76
CA ASP A 28 -9.70 2.68 4.14
C ASP A 28 -10.51 1.88 5.16
N THR A 29 -11.78 1.62 4.85
CA THR A 29 -12.63 0.76 5.70
C THR A 29 -12.08 -0.67 5.77
N CYS A 30 -11.67 -1.27 4.63
CA CYS A 30 -11.05 -2.59 4.60
C CYS A 30 -9.75 -2.63 5.41
N TYR A 31 -8.91 -1.60 5.25
CA TYR A 31 -7.65 -1.46 5.98
C TYR A 31 -7.89 -1.41 7.49
N LYS A 32 -8.76 -0.51 7.96
CA LYS A 32 -9.10 -0.35 9.38
C LYS A 32 -9.79 -1.57 9.99
N ARG A 33 -10.45 -2.40 9.18
CA ARG A 33 -11.03 -3.69 9.60
C ARG A 33 -10.02 -4.85 9.57
N GLY A 34 -8.77 -4.62 9.18
CA GLY A 34 -7.75 -5.67 9.07
C GLY A 34 -8.01 -6.66 7.93
N LEU A 35 -8.77 -6.25 6.91
CA LEU A 35 -9.11 -7.08 5.74
C LEU A 35 -8.09 -6.95 4.61
N LEU A 36 -7.10 -6.07 4.78
CA LEU A 36 -5.94 -5.96 3.92
C LEU A 36 -4.76 -6.58 4.67
N ASP A 37 -3.86 -7.23 3.93
CA ASP A 37 -2.67 -7.83 4.52
C ASP A 37 -1.82 -6.74 5.20
N ASN A 38 -1.15 -7.13 6.28
CA ASN A 38 -0.19 -6.25 6.95
C ASN A 38 1.03 -6.06 6.03
N ASP A 39 1.38 -4.81 5.73
CA ASP A 39 2.40 -4.48 4.73
C ASP A 39 3.83 -4.82 5.17
N ASN A 40 4.01 -5.32 6.39
CA ASN A 40 5.31 -5.76 6.93
C ASN A 40 6.07 -6.69 5.97
N GLN A 41 5.37 -7.61 5.29
CA GLN A 41 6.00 -8.51 4.31
C GLN A 41 6.52 -7.76 3.08
N TRP A 42 5.79 -6.73 2.62
CA TRP A 42 6.17 -5.92 1.47
C TRP A 42 7.31 -4.98 1.82
N GLU A 43 7.30 -4.44 3.05
CA GLU A 43 8.39 -3.65 3.56
C GLU A 43 9.70 -4.45 3.60
N ALA A 44 9.68 -5.66 4.18
CA ALA A 44 10.85 -6.53 4.22
C ALA A 44 11.35 -6.87 2.80
N THR A 45 10.43 -7.22 1.90
CA THR A 45 10.74 -7.52 0.50
C THR A 45 11.41 -6.33 -0.21
N LEU A 46 10.88 -5.12 -0.02
CA LEU A 46 11.43 -3.91 -0.61
C LEU A 46 12.79 -3.55 0.00
N ALA A 47 12.96 -3.69 1.32
CA ALA A 47 14.24 -3.46 1.98
C ALA A 47 15.35 -4.38 1.46
N GLU A 48 15.06 -5.66 1.22
CA GLU A 48 16.01 -6.59 0.59
C GLU A 48 16.32 -6.20 -0.86
N ALA A 49 15.30 -5.78 -1.61
CA ALA A 49 15.44 -5.41 -3.01
C ALA A 49 16.28 -4.14 -3.22
N VAL A 50 16.20 -3.15 -2.31
CA VAL A 50 17.06 -1.96 -2.33
C VAL A 50 18.55 -2.35 -2.31
N VAL A 51 18.91 -3.39 -1.55
CA VAL A 51 20.30 -3.84 -1.41
C VAL A 51 20.74 -4.73 -2.57
N CYS A 52 19.82 -5.52 -3.13
CA CYS A 52 20.15 -6.59 -4.07
C CYS A 52 19.89 -6.27 -5.54
N GLN A 53 19.16 -5.19 -5.85
CA GLN A 53 18.71 -4.89 -7.22
C GLN A 53 19.12 -3.49 -7.65
N SER A 54 19.30 -3.30 -8.96
CA SER A 54 19.43 -1.96 -9.54
C SER A 54 18.15 -1.15 -9.32
N THR A 55 18.26 0.17 -9.20
CA THR A 55 17.15 1.12 -9.03
C THR A 55 16.01 0.92 -10.02
N LYS A 56 16.31 0.58 -11.29
CA LYS A 56 15.30 0.25 -12.31
C LYS A 56 14.45 -0.98 -11.94
N HIS A 57 15.08 -2.12 -11.66
CA HIS A 57 14.39 -3.35 -11.27
C HIS A 57 13.64 -3.18 -9.95
N PHE A 58 14.19 -2.37 -9.03
CA PHE A 58 13.50 -2.01 -7.79
C PHE A 58 12.18 -1.27 -8.04
N ARG A 59 12.16 -0.31 -8.98
CA ARG A 59 10.92 0.36 -9.42
C ARG A 59 9.91 -0.60 -10.04
N ASP A 60 10.37 -1.55 -10.87
CA ASP A 60 9.50 -2.56 -11.47
C ASP A 60 8.84 -3.44 -10.40
N LEU A 61 9.60 -3.88 -9.40
CA LEU A 61 9.09 -4.64 -8.25
C LEU A 61 8.03 -3.84 -7.48
N PHE A 62 8.30 -2.56 -7.20
CA PHE A 62 7.35 -1.68 -6.52
C PHE A 62 6.02 -1.57 -7.29
N CYS A 63 6.09 -1.42 -8.62
CA CYS A 63 4.89 -1.36 -9.47
C CYS A 63 4.11 -2.69 -9.47
N ILE A 64 4.80 -3.82 -9.48
CA ILE A 64 4.19 -5.15 -9.38
C ILE A 64 3.45 -5.27 -8.05
N LEU A 65 4.10 -4.95 -6.92
CA LEU A 65 3.48 -5.00 -5.59
C LEU A 65 2.19 -4.19 -5.52
N LEU A 66 2.20 -2.94 -6.02
CA LEU A 66 1.00 -2.10 -6.05
C LEU A 66 -0.12 -2.68 -6.91
N LYS A 67 0.22 -3.33 -8.02
CA LYS A 67 -0.75 -3.91 -8.95
C LYS A 67 -1.34 -5.22 -8.44
N THR A 68 -0.54 -6.08 -7.80
CA THR A 68 -0.91 -7.47 -7.55
C THR A 68 -1.16 -7.81 -6.09
N CYS A 69 -0.53 -7.11 -5.14
CA CYS A 69 -0.41 -7.60 -3.76
C CYS A 69 -1.37 -6.95 -2.77
N ASN A 70 -2.38 -6.21 -3.24
CA ASN A 70 -3.40 -5.54 -2.43
C ASN A 70 -2.85 -4.80 -1.19
N VAL A 71 -1.70 -4.15 -1.34
CA VAL A 71 -0.94 -3.39 -0.33
C VAL A 71 -1.84 -2.51 0.53
N GLY A 72 -1.88 -2.72 1.84
CA GLY A 72 -2.75 -2.02 2.77
C GLY A 72 -2.67 -0.49 2.68
N ASN A 73 -1.45 0.05 2.79
CA ASN A 73 -1.10 1.45 2.78
C ASN A 73 0.04 1.75 1.77
N PRO A 74 -0.28 1.87 0.47
CA PRO A 74 0.69 2.20 -0.57
C PRO A 74 1.47 3.49 -0.34
N SER A 75 0.82 4.49 0.27
CA SER A 75 1.41 5.81 0.52
C SER A 75 2.53 5.74 1.56
N GLU A 76 2.39 4.88 2.57
CA GLU A 76 3.41 4.66 3.58
C GLU A 76 4.64 3.95 2.99
N LEU A 77 4.43 2.88 2.21
CA LEU A 77 5.52 2.22 1.47
C LEU A 77 6.22 3.20 0.52
N TRP A 78 5.47 4.00 -0.24
CA TRP A 78 6.05 5.03 -1.10
C TRP A 78 6.92 6.00 -0.32
N ASN A 79 6.39 6.58 0.77
CA ASN A 79 7.13 7.56 1.55
C ASN A 79 8.43 7.00 2.14
N LYS A 80 8.47 5.70 2.41
CA LYS A 80 9.64 5.01 2.94
C LYS A 80 10.72 4.76 1.89
N PHE A 81 10.34 4.42 0.66
CA PHE A 81 11.29 3.97 -0.38
C PHE A 81 11.47 4.95 -1.56
N LYS A 82 10.75 6.08 -1.59
CA LYS A 82 10.80 7.05 -2.71
C LYS A 82 12.20 7.56 -3.04
N ASP A 83 13.07 7.67 -2.03
CA ASP A 83 14.44 8.16 -2.23
C ASP A 83 15.32 7.10 -2.89
N ASP A 84 15.18 5.84 -2.50
CA ASP A 84 15.83 4.69 -3.14
C ASP A 84 15.29 4.50 -4.56
N LEU A 85 13.97 4.64 -4.78
CA LEU A 85 13.35 4.54 -6.11
C LEU A 85 13.84 5.60 -7.09
N ALA A 86 14.40 6.71 -6.60
CA ALA A 86 14.84 7.86 -7.39
C ALA A 86 16.37 8.08 -7.40
N GLU A 87 17.13 7.14 -6.83
CA GLU A 87 18.59 7.26 -6.65
C GLU A 87 19.32 7.57 -7.97
N ASP A 88 19.02 6.82 -9.04
CA ASP A 88 19.65 6.96 -10.35
C ASP A 88 19.32 8.30 -11.03
N PHE A 89 18.12 8.84 -10.84
CA PHE A 89 17.74 10.16 -11.35
C PHE A 89 18.44 11.30 -10.61
N LYS A 90 18.67 11.15 -9.31
CA LYS A 90 19.45 12.12 -8.52
C LYS A 90 20.90 12.16 -9.01
N HIS A 91 21.50 10.99 -9.23
CA HIS A 91 22.86 10.90 -9.75
C HIS A 91 23.00 11.48 -11.16
N GLN A 92 22.00 11.30 -12.03
CA GLN A 92 21.99 11.91 -13.36
C GLN A 92 21.81 13.44 -13.36
N ALA A 93 21.16 14.00 -12.33
CA ALA A 93 20.94 15.44 -12.22
C ALA A 93 22.15 16.22 -11.64
N GLU A 94 23.12 15.51 -11.07
CA GLU A 94 24.37 16.06 -10.52
C GLU A 94 25.54 16.05 -11.52
N LEU A 95 25.33 15.46 -12.70
CA LEU A 95 26.26 15.42 -13.84
C LEU A 95 25.91 16.46 -14.90
#